data_AF-A0A7K9TWZ5-F1
#
_entry.id   AF-A0A7K9TWZ5-F1
#
_cell.length_a   1.000
_cell.length_b   1.000
_cell.length_c   1.000
_cell.angle_alpha   90.00
_cell.angle_beta   90.00
_cell.angle_gamma   90.00
#
_symmetry.space_group_name_H-M   'P 1'
#
loop_
_entity.id
_entity.type
_entity.pdbx_description
1 polymer ?
#
loop_
_entity_poly.entity_id
_entity_poly.type
_entity_poly.pdbx_seq_one_letter_code
_entity_poly.pdbx_strand_id
1 'polypeptide(L)' 'MKILYLLFPLVLLLAQGAAGSSLAPGNKEECQRENGFCGFLNCRFPFVISGKCSRFFFCCKK' A
#
# COMPACT_ATOMS: atom_id res chain seq x y z
N MET A 1 15.20 3.51 -38.18
CA MET A 1 15.27 2.24 -37.41
C MET A 1 16.07 2.42 -36.11
N LYS A 2 15.54 3.12 -35.08
CA LYS A 2 16.16 3.21 -33.73
C LYS A 2 15.22 3.79 -32.65
N ILE A 3 13.90 3.80 -32.86
CA ILE A 3 12.93 4.41 -31.94
C ILE A 3 12.25 3.36 -31.04
N LEU A 4 12.18 2.10 -31.50
CA LEU A 4 11.59 0.99 -30.74
C LEU A 4 12.30 0.71 -29.41
N TYR A 5 13.61 0.98 -29.32
CA TYR A 5 14.40 0.69 -28.11
C TYR A 5 14.22 1.70 -26.97
N LEU A 6 13.58 2.85 -27.20
CA LEU A 6 13.31 3.85 -26.16
C LEU A 6 11.99 3.61 -25.41
N LEU A 7 11.07 2.83 -25.98
CA LEU A 7 9.79 2.52 -25.35
C LEU A 7 9.96 1.55 -24.17
N PHE A 8 10.88 0.60 -24.29
CA PHE A 8 11.12 -0.43 -23.28
C PHE A 8 11.54 0.11 -21.89
N PRO A 9 12.50 1.04 -21.76
CA PRO A 9 12.87 1.59 -20.44
C PRO A 9 11.75 2.41 -19.80
N LEU A 10 10.89 3.07 -20.59
CA LEU A 10 9.79 3.87 -20.07
C LEU A 10 8.73 2.99 -19.37
N VAL A 11 8.43 1.82 -19.94
CA VAL A 11 7.47 0.85 -19.36
C VAL A 11 8.02 0.26 -18.05
N LEU A 12 9.32 -0.06 -18.00
CA LEU A 12 9.95 -0.60 -16.79
C LEU A 12 10.00 0.41 -15.64
N LEU A 13 10.15 1.71 -15.93
CA LEU A 13 10.11 2.76 -14.91
C LEU A 13 8.69 2.95 -14.34
N LEU A 14 7.66 2.89 -15.19
CA LEU A 14 6.26 2.97 -14.75
C LEU A 14 5.86 1.78 -13.87
N ALA A 15 6.38 0.58 -14.16
CA ALA A 15 6.13 -0.61 -13.34
C ALA A 15 6.74 -0.50 -11.92
N GLN A 16 7.90 0.16 -11.76
CA GLN A 16 8.51 0.40 -10.45
C GLN A 16 7.75 1.47 -9.65
N GLY A 17 7.17 2.47 -10.31
CA GLY A 17 6.31 3.47 -9.67
C GLY A 17 5.02 2.89 -9.08
N ALA A 18 4.47 1.83 -9.68
CA ALA A 18 3.29 1.13 -9.15
C ALA A 18 3.60 0.26 -7.92
N ALA A 19 4.81 -0.30 -7.84
CA ALA A 19 5.24 -1.15 -6.73
C ALA A 19 5.62 -0.36 -5.45
N GLY A 20 5.90 0.94 -5.57
CA GLY A 20 6.24 1.80 -4.43
C GLY A 20 5.05 2.32 -3.63
N SER A 21 3.81 2.07 -4.06
CA SER A 21 2.63 2.77 -3.55
C SER A 21 1.80 2.02 -2.49
N SER A 22 2.23 0.83 -2.04
CA SER A 22 1.53 0.10 -0.97
C SER A 22 2.49 -0.66 -0.05
N LEU A 23 3.38 0.08 0.62
CA LEU A 23 4.00 -0.39 1.86
C LEU A 23 3.02 -0.42 3.04
N ALA A 24 1.83 0.16 2.86
CA ALA A 24 0.71 0.02 3.77
C ALA A 24 0.04 -1.35 3.52
N PRO A 25 -0.22 -2.19 4.55
CA PRO A 25 -1.05 -3.39 4.40
C PRO A 25 -2.32 -3.01 3.66
N GLY A 26 -2.50 -3.59 2.48
CA GLY A 26 -3.64 -3.32 1.59
C GLY A 26 -4.85 -4.21 1.87
N ASN A 27 -4.70 -5.15 2.80
CA ASN A 27 -5.74 -6.12 3.14
C ASN A 27 -5.80 -6.37 4.65
N LYS A 28 -6.99 -6.76 5.10
CA LYS A 28 -7.30 -7.10 6.49
C LYS A 28 -6.39 -8.22 7.04
N GLU A 29 -6.11 -9.23 6.23
CA GLU A 29 -5.32 -10.40 6.64
C GLU A 29 -3.89 -10.02 7.01
N GLU A 30 -3.27 -9.12 6.23
CA GLU A 30 -1.91 -8.65 6.49
C GLU A 30 -1.86 -7.77 7.75
N CYS A 31 -2.86 -6.91 7.94
CA CYS A 31 -3.01 -6.13 9.16
C CYS A 31 -3.11 -7.02 10.40
N GLN A 32 -3.91 -8.10 10.33
CA GLN A 32 -4.04 -9.06 11.43
C GLN A 32 -2.78 -9.88 11.66
N ARG A 33 -2.06 -10.27 10.59
CA ARG A 33 -0.75 -10.95 10.69
C ARG A 33 0.28 -10.11 11.43
N GLU A 34 0.19 -8.79 11.34
CA GLU A 34 1.04 -7.85 12.07
C GLU A 34 0.56 -7.49 13.49
N ASN A 35 -0.41 -8.24 14.05
CA ASN A 35 -1.05 -7.94 15.33
C ASN A 35 -1.76 -6.57 15.36
N GLY A 36 -2.18 -6.07 14.20
CA GLY A 36 -3.03 -4.89 14.05
C GLY A 36 -4.51 -5.25 13.92
N PHE A 37 -5.36 -4.23 13.87
CA PHE A 37 -6.80 -4.37 13.63
C PHE A 37 -7.31 -3.30 12.65
N CYS A 38 -8.47 -3.53 12.05
CA CYS A 38 -9.06 -2.56 11.12
C CYS A 38 -9.96 -1.57 11.87
N GLY A 39 -9.57 -0.30 11.94
CA GLY A 39 -10.36 0.81 12.49
C GLY A 39 -11.13 1.57 11.41
N PHE A 40 -12.32 2.08 11.73
CA PHE A 40 -13.16 2.85 10.81
C PHE A 40 -12.75 4.33 10.81
N LEU A 41 -12.47 4.88 9.63
CA LEU A 41 -12.02 6.26 9.34
C LEU A 41 -10.71 6.73 10.02
N ASN A 42 -10.44 6.30 11.24
CA ASN A 42 -9.25 6.64 12.00
C ASN A 42 -8.92 5.56 13.06
N CYS A 43 -7.70 5.62 13.57
CA CYS A 43 -7.26 4.82 14.71
C CYS A 43 -7.44 5.61 16.01
N ARG A 44 -7.88 4.92 17.06
CA ARG A 44 -7.95 5.52 18.40
C ARG A 44 -6.56 5.49 19.03
N PHE A 45 -6.17 6.57 19.71
CA PHE A 45 -4.92 6.59 20.49
C PHE A 45 -4.92 5.44 21.51
N PRO A 46 -3.83 4.67 21.68
CA PRO A 46 -2.45 4.91 21.20
C PRO A 46 -2.09 4.24 19.85
N PHE A 47 -3.06 3.81 19.06
CA PHE A 47 -2.81 3.11 17.80
C PHE A 47 -2.64 4.09 16.64
N VAL A 48 -1.63 3.85 15.79
CA VAL A 48 -1.32 4.61 14.58
C VAL A 48 -1.81 3.89 13.33
N ILE A 49 -2.04 4.67 12.26
CA ILE A 49 -2.41 4.13 10.95
C ILE A 49 -1.16 3.53 10.31
N SER A 50 -1.13 2.20 10.21
CA SER A 50 -0.07 1.44 9.54
C SER A 50 -0.42 1.15 8.08
N GLY A 51 -1.71 1.12 7.71
CA GLY A 51 -2.15 0.90 6.34
C GLY A 51 -3.67 0.95 6.12
N LYS A 52 -4.19 0.28 5.08
CA LYS A 52 -5.62 0.27 4.72
C LYS A 52 -6.18 -1.14 4.62
N CYS A 53 -7.24 -1.41 5.38
CA CYS A 53 -7.98 -2.66 5.24
C CYS A 53 -9.06 -2.59 4.15
N SER A 54 -9.63 -1.40 3.90
CA SER A 54 -10.68 -1.18 2.91
C SER A 54 -10.79 0.32 2.58
N ARG A 55 -11.81 0.74 1.82
CA ARG A 55 -12.02 2.13 1.40
C ARG A 55 -12.15 3.11 2.58
N PHE A 56 -12.81 2.68 3.65
CA PHE A 56 -13.04 3.48 4.87
C PHE A 56 -12.44 2.86 6.14
N PHE A 57 -11.67 1.79 6.00
CA PHE A 57 -11.05 1.09 7.13
C PHE A 57 -9.53 1.13 7.01
N PHE A 58 -8.88 1.52 8.10
CA PHE A 58 -7.43 1.63 8.21
C PHE A 58 -6.89 0.54 9.12
N CYS A 59 -5.70 0.03 8.79
CA CYS A 59 -4.98 -0.86 9.69
C CYS A 59 -4.37 -0.03 10.83
N CYS A 60 -4.80 -0.32 12.05
CA CYS A 60 -4.39 0.31 13.29
C CYS A 60 -3.44 -0.62 14.04
N LYS A 61 -2.25 -0.12 14.35
CA LYS A 61 -1.18 -0.84 15.06
C LYS A 61 -0.59 0.08 16.12
N LYS A 62 -0.08 -0.48 17.21
CA LYS A 62 0.57 0.30 18.27
C LYS A 62 1.98 0.71 17.85
#